data_AF-A0A1G0NWB2-F1
#
_entry.id   AF-A0A1G0NWB2-F1
#
_cell.length_a   1.000
_cell.length_b   1.000
_cell.length_c   1.000
_cell.angle_alpha   90.00
_cell.angle_beta   90.00
_cell.angle_gamma   90.00
#
_symmetry.space_group_name_H-M   'P 1'
#
loop_
_entity.id
_entity.type
_entity.pdbx_description
1 polymer ?
#
loop_
_entity_poly.entity_id
_entity_poly.type
_entity_poly.pdbx_seq_one_letter_code
_entity_poly.pdbx_strand_id
1 'polypeptide(L)'
;MESNYLKVKVRGSIITDIVDIAKYHSINRGINAGWFSVPRQVFCIVDFLGSISYNNKGKESGASTRKAVRFIKEFFPKHYKPFANLLIAMWRHGTVHNFAPSAYYVVKGNRKIIIRWTSNRSDAIHNRKVNLNIFDKKGQKDNIFLSINTCQLADDLLNAFDKFINKIERKPSFMNGCLKRLNRTISVKNYMTLKVGNLEKDELRRQIILAKNSTKGEIDDKLQVKWYNAN
;
A
#
# COMPACT_ATOMS: atom_id res chain seq x y z
N MET A 1 21.38 -7.04 10.47
CA MET A 1 21.00 -6.00 9.49
C MET A 1 19.51 -6.02 9.14
N GLU A 2 18.90 -7.18 8.90
CA GLU A 2 17.58 -7.27 8.23
C GLU A 2 16.35 -7.06 9.13
N SER A 3 16.38 -7.50 10.39
CA SER A 3 15.30 -7.19 11.37
C SER A 3 15.21 -5.69 11.67
N ASN A 4 16.38 -5.01 11.63
CA ASN A 4 16.46 -3.57 11.82
C ASN A 4 15.83 -2.79 10.65
N TYR A 5 15.90 -3.31 9.42
CA TYR A 5 15.25 -2.69 8.26
C TYR A 5 13.73 -2.58 8.45
N LEU A 6 13.06 -3.66 8.87
CA LEU A 6 11.62 -3.62 9.10
C LEU A 6 11.28 -2.65 10.24
N LYS A 7 11.92 -2.82 11.41
CA LYS A 7 11.58 -2.04 12.61
C LYS A 7 11.96 -0.56 12.53
N VAL A 8 13.03 -0.22 11.81
CA VAL A 8 13.51 1.17 11.72
C VAL A 8 12.99 1.81 10.44
N LYS A 9 13.29 1.25 9.27
CA LYS A 9 12.97 1.89 7.99
C LYS A 9 11.49 1.76 7.63
N VAL A 10 10.94 0.54 7.66
CA VAL A 10 9.53 0.33 7.26
C VAL A 10 8.58 0.91 8.30
N ARG A 11 8.80 0.64 9.59
CA ARG A 11 7.98 1.25 10.66
C ARG A 11 8.08 2.77 10.67
N GLY A 12 9.30 3.30 10.50
CA GLY A 12 9.54 4.73 10.40
C GLY A 12 8.71 5.36 9.27
N SER A 13 8.80 4.79 8.07
CA SER A 13 8.00 5.23 6.91
C SER A 13 6.49 5.13 7.14
N ILE A 14 5.98 4.07 7.79
CA ILE A 14 4.55 3.99 8.14
C ILE A 14 4.15 5.16 9.06
N ILE A 15 5.00 5.52 10.01
CA ILE A 15 4.71 6.63 10.93
C ILE A 15 4.78 7.97 10.18
N THR A 16 5.93 8.29 9.60
CA THR A 16 6.21 9.62 9.03
C THR A 16 5.42 9.88 7.76
N ASP A 17 5.29 8.87 6.90
CA ASP A 17 4.78 9.07 5.54
C ASP A 17 3.28 8.79 5.45
N ILE A 18 2.70 8.07 6.42
CA ILE A 18 1.28 7.65 6.39
C ILE A 18 0.52 8.18 7.60
N VAL A 19 0.91 7.81 8.83
CA VAL A 19 0.18 8.18 10.06
C VAL A 19 0.22 9.69 10.28
N ASP A 20 1.41 10.29 10.25
CA ASP A 20 1.58 11.71 10.49
C ASP A 20 0.94 12.55 9.38
N ILE A 21 1.02 12.09 8.12
CA ILE A 21 0.32 12.71 7.00
C ILE A 21 -1.20 12.64 7.17
N ALA A 22 -1.76 11.50 7.60
CA ALA A 22 -3.19 11.37 7.86
C ALA A 22 -3.66 12.32 8.98
N LYS A 23 -2.87 12.47 10.05
CA LYS A 23 -3.15 13.39 11.17
C LYS A 23 -2.99 14.86 10.77
N TYR A 24 -1.94 15.20 10.02
CA TYR A 24 -1.75 16.54 9.48
C TYR A 24 -2.98 16.99 8.69
N HIS A 25 -3.49 16.11 7.82
CA HIS A 25 -4.68 16.40 7.04
C HIS A 25 -5.99 16.36 7.86
N SER A 26 -6.06 15.73 9.03
CA SER A 26 -7.28 15.78 9.86
C SER A 26 -7.47 17.13 10.55
N ILE A 27 -6.37 17.79 10.90
CA ILE A 27 -6.32 19.08 11.58
C ILE A 27 -6.48 20.23 10.57
N ASN A 28 -5.75 20.19 9.46
CA ASN A 28 -5.74 21.24 8.44
C ASN A 28 -6.91 21.12 7.45
N ARG A 29 -8.13 21.42 7.92
CA ARG A 29 -9.38 21.33 7.16
C ARG A 29 -9.44 22.26 5.93
N GLY A 30 -8.65 23.34 5.91
CA GLY A 30 -8.62 24.31 4.81
C GLY A 30 -7.96 23.80 3.52
N ILE A 31 -7.09 22.79 3.60
CA ILE A 31 -6.39 22.22 2.44
C ILE A 31 -6.99 20.84 2.14
N ASN A 32 -7.86 20.77 1.12
CA ASN A 32 -8.46 19.51 0.65
C ASN A 32 -7.52 18.66 -0.23
N ALA A 33 -6.27 19.08 -0.43
CA ALA A 33 -5.27 18.38 -1.21
C ALA A 33 -4.50 17.35 -0.35
N GLY A 34 -4.07 16.24 -0.94
CA GLY A 34 -3.10 15.30 -0.35
C GLY A 34 -3.67 14.12 0.44
N TRP A 35 -4.77 14.28 1.18
CA TRP A 35 -5.31 13.20 2.04
C TRP A 35 -5.78 11.95 1.28
N PHE A 36 -6.13 12.08 -0.01
CA PHE A 36 -6.47 10.95 -0.89
C PHE A 36 -5.26 10.04 -1.20
N SER A 37 -4.04 10.48 -0.90
CA SER A 37 -2.82 9.68 -1.08
C SER A 37 -2.63 8.63 0.01
N VAL A 38 -3.18 8.85 1.21
CA VAL A 38 -3.00 7.97 2.38
C VAL A 38 -3.44 6.53 2.08
N PRO A 39 -4.64 6.25 1.52
CA PRO A 39 -5.01 4.89 1.14
C PRO A 39 -4.02 4.26 0.15
N ARG A 40 -3.43 5.04 -0.76
CA ARG A 40 -2.47 4.51 -1.75
C ARG A 40 -1.21 4.01 -1.07
N GLN A 41 -0.63 4.83 -0.18
CA GLN A 41 0.56 4.45 0.57
C GLN A 41 0.28 3.24 1.46
N VAL A 42 -0.89 3.21 2.14
CA VAL A 42 -1.29 2.07 2.96
C VAL A 42 -1.28 0.78 2.17
N PHE A 43 -1.95 0.75 1.02
CA PHE A 43 -2.04 -0.48 0.24
C PHE A 43 -0.73 -0.85 -0.48
N CYS A 44 0.14 0.12 -0.79
CA CYS A 44 1.52 -0.17 -1.23
C CYS A 44 2.30 -0.92 -0.13
N ILE A 45 2.21 -0.47 1.12
CA ILE A 45 2.82 -1.18 2.26
C ILE A 45 2.19 -2.55 2.45
N VAL A 46 0.86 -2.69 2.32
CA VAL A 46 0.19 -4.01 2.39
C VAL A 46 0.71 -4.96 1.30
N ASP A 47 0.89 -4.48 0.07
CA ASP A 47 1.44 -5.30 -1.03
C ASP A 47 2.87 -5.75 -0.73
N PHE A 48 3.71 -4.83 -0.24
CA PHE A 48 5.07 -5.13 0.20
C PHE A 48 5.08 -6.16 1.35
N LEU A 49 4.36 -5.89 2.44
CA LEU A 49 4.31 -6.77 3.62
C LEU A 49 3.70 -8.14 3.28
N GLY A 50 2.68 -8.18 2.43
CA GLY A 50 2.14 -9.44 1.90
C GLY A 50 3.17 -10.23 1.09
N SER A 51 3.96 -9.55 0.25
CA SER A 51 5.00 -10.17 -0.58
C SER A 51 6.10 -10.83 0.24
N ILE A 52 6.52 -10.20 1.34
CA ILE A 52 7.53 -10.76 2.26
C ILE A 52 6.93 -11.77 3.23
N SER A 53 5.62 -11.71 3.53
CA SER A 53 4.97 -12.65 4.46
C SER A 53 4.68 -14.01 3.85
N TYR A 54 4.34 -14.08 2.55
CA TYR A 54 3.76 -15.30 1.97
C TYR A 54 4.32 -15.66 0.59
N ASN A 55 4.36 -16.97 0.32
CA ASN A 55 4.56 -17.54 -1.02
C ASN A 55 3.21 -17.76 -1.72
N ASN A 56 3.20 -17.65 -3.06
CA ASN A 56 2.14 -18.28 -3.85
C ASN A 56 2.58 -19.73 -4.12
N LYS A 57 1.68 -20.70 -3.95
CA LYS A 57 1.94 -22.11 -4.26
C LYS A 57 2.58 -22.21 -5.67
N GLY A 58 3.87 -22.51 -5.75
CA GLY A 58 4.61 -22.75 -7.00
C GLY A 58 5.10 -21.54 -7.82
N LYS A 59 4.85 -20.28 -7.43
CA LYS A 59 5.44 -19.10 -8.12
C LYS A 59 5.93 -18.06 -7.11
N GLU A 60 7.24 -17.79 -7.13
CA GLU A 60 7.95 -17.13 -6.01
C GLU A 60 8.12 -15.60 -6.07
N SER A 61 7.67 -14.87 -7.09
CA SER A 61 8.05 -13.45 -7.19
C SER A 61 6.91 -12.44 -6.97
N GLY A 62 7.13 -11.49 -6.06
CA GLY A 62 6.46 -10.18 -6.06
C GLY A 62 5.15 -10.04 -5.30
N ALA A 63 4.60 -8.83 -5.38
CA ALA A 63 3.29 -8.44 -4.88
C ALA A 63 2.19 -9.16 -5.67
N SER A 64 1.13 -9.60 -4.97
CA SER A 64 -0.03 -10.21 -5.62
C SER A 64 -1.27 -10.05 -4.76
N THR A 65 -2.44 -9.98 -5.40
CA THR A 65 -3.74 -9.82 -4.73
C THR A 65 -3.92 -10.84 -3.61
N ARG A 66 -3.59 -12.11 -3.87
CA ARG A 66 -3.72 -13.18 -2.87
C ARG A 66 -2.90 -12.93 -1.61
N LYS A 67 -1.66 -12.46 -1.76
CA LYS A 67 -0.75 -12.19 -0.63
C LYS A 67 -1.21 -10.97 0.17
N ALA A 68 -1.61 -9.90 -0.51
CA ALA A 68 -2.14 -8.69 0.11
C ALA A 68 -3.42 -8.96 0.90
N VAL A 69 -4.38 -9.67 0.29
CA VAL A 69 -5.61 -10.10 0.95
C VAL A 69 -5.31 -10.97 2.17
N ARG A 70 -4.37 -11.91 2.05
CA ARG A 70 -3.96 -12.76 3.18
C ARG A 70 -3.35 -11.94 4.31
N PHE A 71 -2.52 -10.95 3.98
CA PHE A 71 -1.92 -10.04 4.97
C PHE A 71 -2.99 -9.25 5.73
N ILE A 72 -3.94 -8.63 5.02
CA ILE A 72 -5.08 -7.93 5.65
C ILE A 72 -5.85 -8.89 6.56
N LYS A 73 -6.23 -10.07 6.05
CA LYS A 73 -7.01 -11.03 6.85
C LYS A 73 -6.28 -11.52 8.10
N GLU A 74 -4.96 -11.55 8.09
CA GLU A 74 -4.17 -12.06 9.20
C GLU A 74 -3.83 -10.99 10.24
N PHE A 75 -3.42 -9.78 9.81
CA PHE A 75 -2.84 -8.79 10.71
C PHE A 75 -3.72 -7.56 10.98
N PHE A 76 -4.59 -7.16 10.04
CA PHE A 76 -5.52 -6.04 10.26
C PHE A 76 -6.61 -6.41 11.29
N PRO A 77 -7.32 -5.42 11.86
CA PRO A 77 -8.48 -5.68 12.70
C PRO A 77 -9.50 -6.63 12.06
N LYS A 78 -10.18 -7.45 12.87
CA LYS A 78 -11.05 -8.54 12.39
C LYS A 78 -12.13 -8.08 11.38
N HIS A 79 -12.64 -6.85 11.53
CA HIS A 79 -13.68 -6.29 10.68
C HIS A 79 -13.22 -5.99 9.24
N TYR A 80 -11.92 -6.02 8.94
CA TYR A 80 -11.40 -5.97 7.56
C TYR A 80 -11.59 -7.29 6.81
N LYS A 81 -11.70 -8.43 7.50
CA LYS A 81 -11.72 -9.77 6.88
C LYS A 81 -12.80 -9.95 5.81
N PRO A 82 -14.06 -9.51 6.00
CA PRO A 82 -15.11 -9.65 4.99
C PRO A 82 -14.83 -8.85 3.73
N PHE A 83 -14.21 -7.68 3.86
CA PHE A 83 -13.99 -6.75 2.76
C PHE A 83 -12.58 -6.81 2.15
N ALA A 84 -11.66 -7.62 2.69
CA ALA A 84 -10.25 -7.64 2.25
C ALA A 84 -10.06 -7.83 0.73
N ASN A 85 -10.84 -8.74 0.11
CA ASN A 85 -10.80 -8.92 -1.35
C ASN A 85 -11.30 -7.67 -2.10
N LEU A 86 -12.43 -7.12 -1.65
CA LEU A 86 -13.04 -5.93 -2.23
C LEU A 86 -12.08 -4.73 -2.11
N LEU A 87 -11.48 -4.49 -0.94
CA LEU A 87 -10.53 -3.40 -0.71
C LEU A 87 -9.35 -3.45 -1.69
N ILE A 88 -8.71 -4.62 -1.82
CA ILE A 88 -7.56 -4.78 -2.73
C ILE A 88 -7.97 -4.67 -4.19
N ALA A 89 -9.13 -5.22 -4.58
CA ALA A 89 -9.65 -5.06 -5.93
C ALA A 89 -9.97 -3.60 -6.23
N MET A 90 -10.57 -2.89 -5.27
CA MET A 90 -10.91 -1.48 -5.39
C MET A 90 -9.67 -0.62 -5.57
N TRP A 91 -8.66 -0.85 -4.74
CA TRP A 91 -7.37 -0.19 -4.87
C TRP A 91 -6.74 -0.46 -6.25
N ARG A 92 -6.40 -1.71 -6.59
CA ARG A 92 -5.60 -2.05 -7.79
C ARG A 92 -6.21 -1.63 -9.13
N HIS A 93 -7.54 -1.55 -9.23
CA HIS A 93 -8.23 -1.26 -10.48
C HIS A 93 -8.76 0.18 -10.56
N GLY A 94 -8.18 1.10 -9.80
CA GLY A 94 -8.41 2.53 -10.01
C GLY A 94 -9.66 3.10 -9.35
N THR A 95 -10.43 2.31 -8.59
CA THR A 95 -11.57 2.82 -7.81
C THR A 95 -11.14 3.63 -6.57
N VAL A 96 -9.84 3.80 -6.35
CA VAL A 96 -9.26 4.64 -5.27
C VAL A 96 -8.17 5.59 -5.82
N HIS A 97 -7.80 5.44 -7.09
CA HIS A 97 -6.70 6.19 -7.72
C HIS A 97 -7.16 7.42 -8.52
N ASN A 98 -8.46 7.63 -8.62
CA ASN A 98 -9.03 8.70 -9.42
C ASN A 98 -9.72 9.73 -8.52
N PHE A 99 -9.74 10.99 -8.97
CA PHE A 99 -10.53 12.05 -8.32
C PHE A 99 -12.03 11.72 -8.38
N ALA A 100 -12.47 11.04 -9.44
CA ALA A 100 -13.77 10.39 -9.57
C ALA A 100 -13.58 8.86 -9.59
N PRO A 101 -13.58 8.19 -8.43
CA PRO A 101 -13.33 6.75 -8.36
C PRO A 101 -14.41 5.94 -9.08
N SER A 102 -13.97 4.99 -9.90
CA SER A 102 -14.85 4.03 -10.58
C SER A 102 -15.63 3.19 -9.56
N ALA A 103 -16.82 2.71 -9.95
CA ALA A 103 -17.63 1.85 -9.11
C ALA A 103 -17.55 0.40 -9.57
N TYR A 104 -17.67 -0.55 -8.64
CA TYR A 104 -17.91 -1.95 -8.98
C TYR A 104 -19.40 -2.25 -8.95
N TYR A 105 -19.80 -3.28 -9.67
CA TYR A 105 -21.14 -3.82 -9.50
C TYR A 105 -21.14 -5.35 -9.50
N VAL A 106 -22.16 -5.91 -8.90
CA VAL A 106 -22.54 -7.32 -9.03
C VAL A 106 -24.01 -7.38 -9.44
N VAL A 107 -24.36 -8.38 -10.25
CA VAL A 107 -25.74 -8.66 -10.63
C VAL A 107 -26.23 -9.82 -9.77
N LYS A 108 -27.36 -9.61 -9.06
CA LYS A 108 -28.03 -10.64 -8.26
C LYS A 108 -29.49 -10.72 -8.69
N GLY A 109 -29.82 -11.74 -9.47
CA GLY A 109 -31.10 -11.79 -10.19
C GLY A 109 -31.23 -10.59 -11.12
N ASN A 110 -32.35 -9.87 -11.04
CA ASN A 110 -32.60 -8.67 -11.87
C ASN A 110 -32.06 -7.36 -11.24
N ARG A 111 -31.32 -7.44 -10.13
CA ARG A 111 -30.80 -6.25 -9.42
C ARG A 111 -29.32 -6.04 -9.69
N LYS A 112 -28.95 -4.81 -10.04
CA LYS A 112 -27.56 -4.36 -10.16
C LYS A 112 -27.15 -3.64 -8.88
N ILE A 113 -26.34 -4.30 -8.05
CA ILE A 113 -25.81 -3.72 -6.82
C ILE A 113 -24.47 -3.07 -7.14
N ILE A 114 -24.38 -1.76 -6.94
CA ILE A 114 -23.21 -0.95 -7.26
C ILE A 114 -22.53 -0.50 -5.97
N ILE A 115 -21.22 -0.74 -5.84
CA ILE A 115 -20.41 -0.32 -4.70
C ILE A 115 -19.36 0.71 -5.11
N ARG A 116 -19.28 1.79 -4.34
CA ARG A 116 -18.38 2.93 -4.52
C ARG A 116 -17.44 3.06 -3.34
N TRP A 117 -16.25 3.58 -3.62
CA TRP A 117 -15.34 3.99 -2.58
C TRP A 117 -15.68 5.42 -2.14
N THR A 118 -15.72 5.67 -0.85
CA THR A 118 -15.67 7.03 -0.29
C THR A 118 -14.66 7.08 0.83
N SER A 119 -14.11 8.26 1.07
CA SER A 119 -13.20 8.44 2.18
C SER A 119 -13.47 9.73 2.93
N ASN A 120 -13.13 9.71 4.21
CA ASN A 120 -13.10 10.91 5.03
C ASN A 120 -11.80 10.94 5.83
N ARG A 121 -11.34 12.15 6.16
CA ARG A 121 -10.06 12.40 6.86
C ARG A 121 -10.21 12.85 8.29
N SER A 122 -11.42 12.75 8.85
CA SER A 122 -11.70 13.31 10.17
C SER A 122 -11.14 12.41 11.26
N ASP A 123 -10.42 12.99 12.22
CA ASP A 123 -9.96 12.27 13.40
C ASP A 123 -11.02 12.21 14.53
N ALA A 124 -12.18 12.84 14.32
CA ALA A 124 -13.27 12.78 15.29
C ALA A 124 -13.77 11.34 15.44
N ILE A 125 -13.95 10.89 16.69
CA ILE A 125 -14.28 9.49 17.03
C ILE A 125 -15.47 8.95 16.22
N HIS A 126 -16.55 9.73 16.09
CA HIS A 126 -17.73 9.30 15.34
C HIS A 126 -17.45 9.09 13.84
N ASN A 127 -16.56 9.88 13.24
CA ASN A 127 -16.15 9.73 11.84
C ASN A 127 -15.13 8.60 11.66
N ARG A 128 -14.30 8.31 12.67
CA ARG A 128 -13.44 7.12 12.65
C ARG A 128 -14.26 5.83 12.69
N LYS A 129 -15.36 5.82 13.45
CA LYS A 129 -16.31 4.69 13.54
C LYS A 129 -16.99 4.35 12.21
N VAL A 130 -16.99 5.23 11.21
CA VAL A 130 -17.54 4.92 9.88
C VAL A 130 -16.58 4.11 9.00
N ASN A 131 -15.36 3.84 9.45
CA ASN A 131 -14.40 3.04 8.70
C ASN A 131 -14.94 1.63 8.44
N LEU A 132 -14.91 1.21 7.18
CA LEU A 132 -15.45 -0.05 6.65
C LEU A 132 -16.96 -0.25 6.81
N ASN A 133 -17.71 0.82 7.14
CA ASN A 133 -19.17 0.76 7.09
C ASN A 133 -19.67 0.99 5.66
N ILE A 134 -20.81 0.37 5.37
CA ILE A 134 -21.53 0.47 4.11
C ILE A 134 -22.72 1.41 4.28
N PHE A 135 -22.87 2.37 3.38
CA PHE A 135 -23.99 3.31 3.40
C PHE A 135 -24.70 3.31 2.05
N ASP A 136 -26.04 3.31 2.05
CA ASP A 136 -26.80 3.56 0.84
C ASP A 136 -26.64 5.02 0.41
N LYS A 137 -26.59 5.24 -0.90
CA LYS A 137 -26.79 6.57 -1.46
C LYS A 137 -28.24 6.98 -1.24
N LYS A 138 -28.46 8.19 -0.72
CA LYS A 138 -29.79 8.75 -0.47
C LYS A 138 -30.69 8.58 -1.72
N GLY A 139 -31.83 7.92 -1.54
CA GLY A 139 -32.82 7.68 -2.59
C GLY A 139 -32.43 6.65 -3.65
N GLN A 140 -31.30 5.94 -3.51
CA GLN A 140 -30.84 4.93 -4.47
C GLN A 140 -30.46 3.64 -3.75
N LYS A 141 -31.47 2.81 -3.46
CA LYS A 141 -31.28 1.44 -2.97
C LYS A 141 -30.41 0.66 -3.96
N ASP A 142 -29.46 -0.13 -3.46
CA ASP A 142 -28.43 -0.85 -4.24
C ASP A 142 -27.28 -0.01 -4.81
N ASN A 143 -27.25 1.31 -4.57
CA ASN A 143 -26.06 2.13 -4.81
C ASN A 143 -25.39 2.45 -3.48
N ILE A 144 -24.40 1.64 -3.11
CA ILE A 144 -23.77 1.67 -1.79
C ILE A 144 -22.36 2.28 -1.83
N PHE A 145 -21.95 2.85 -0.70
CA PHE A 145 -20.62 3.39 -0.46
C PHE A 145 -19.92 2.60 0.63
N LEU A 146 -18.75 2.06 0.32
CA LEU A 146 -17.77 1.62 1.32
C LEU A 146 -17.01 2.84 1.81
N SER A 147 -17.25 3.22 3.07
CA SER A 147 -16.61 4.37 3.69
C SER A 147 -15.30 3.99 4.35
N ILE A 148 -14.25 4.76 4.07
CA ILE A 148 -12.90 4.54 4.59
C ILE A 148 -12.44 5.79 5.30
N ASN A 149 -12.17 5.69 6.60
CA ASN A 149 -11.59 6.79 7.33
C ASN A 149 -10.06 6.69 7.22
N THR A 150 -9.40 7.70 6.67
CA THR A 150 -7.96 7.62 6.36
C THR A 150 -7.09 7.59 7.61
N CYS A 151 -7.48 8.28 8.69
CA CYS A 151 -6.77 8.24 9.97
C CYS A 151 -6.86 6.85 10.59
N GLN A 152 -8.07 6.26 10.63
CA GLN A 152 -8.28 4.92 11.14
C GLN A 152 -7.54 3.88 10.30
N LEU A 153 -7.58 4.00 8.96
CA LEU A 153 -6.85 3.10 8.07
C LEU A 153 -5.33 3.15 8.31
N ALA A 154 -4.76 4.35 8.54
CA ALA A 154 -3.34 4.52 8.84
C ALA A 154 -2.96 3.88 10.18
N ASP A 155 -3.75 4.13 11.24
CA ASP A 155 -3.53 3.53 12.56
C ASP A 155 -3.70 2.00 12.52
N ASP A 156 -4.66 1.50 11.75
CA ASP A 156 -4.88 0.07 11.55
C ASP A 156 -3.71 -0.61 10.83
N LEU A 157 -3.08 0.07 9.87
CA LEU A 157 -1.85 -0.40 9.23
C LEU A 157 -0.70 -0.50 10.23
N LEU A 158 -0.47 0.53 11.06
CA LEU A 158 0.59 0.52 12.07
C LEU A 158 0.37 -0.63 13.06
N ASN A 159 -0.86 -0.80 13.53
CA ASN A 159 -1.24 -1.92 14.40
C ASN A 159 -1.04 -3.28 13.72
N ALA A 160 -1.36 -3.40 12.42
CA ALA A 160 -1.12 -4.62 11.65
C ALA A 160 0.37 -4.90 11.49
N PHE A 161 1.18 -3.87 11.27
CA PHE A 161 2.63 -3.97 11.19
C PHE A 161 3.22 -4.44 12.53
N ASP A 162 2.83 -3.86 13.66
CA ASP A 162 3.32 -4.27 14.98
C ASP A 162 2.93 -5.74 15.29
N LYS A 163 1.74 -6.19 14.90
CA LYS A 163 1.35 -7.62 14.97
C LYS A 163 2.19 -8.52 14.06
N PHE A 164 2.55 -8.03 12.88
CA PHE A 164 3.42 -8.75 11.95
C PHE A 164 4.84 -8.92 12.53
N ILE A 165 5.42 -7.85 13.10
CA ILE A 165 6.70 -7.91 13.79
C ILE A 165 6.66 -8.89 14.97
N ASN A 166 5.63 -8.80 15.82
CA ASN A 166 5.44 -9.74 16.93
C ASN A 166 5.41 -11.20 16.45
N LYS A 167 4.82 -11.48 15.28
CA LYS A 167 4.80 -12.83 14.71
C LYS A 167 6.17 -13.25 14.18
N ILE A 168 6.91 -12.36 13.52
CA ILE A 168 8.28 -12.62 13.07
C ILE A 168 9.13 -13.05 14.27
N GLU A 169 9.11 -12.28 15.35
CA GLU A 169 9.94 -12.53 16.53
C GLU A 169 9.60 -13.84 17.24
N ARG A 170 8.31 -14.21 17.28
CA ARG A 170 7.85 -15.42 17.96
C ARG A 170 7.99 -16.70 17.14
N LYS A 171 8.26 -16.61 15.83
CA LYS A 171 8.26 -17.78 14.93
C LYS A 171 9.50 -17.78 14.03
N PRO A 172 10.60 -18.44 14.45
CA PRO A 172 11.86 -18.46 13.71
C PRO A 172 11.72 -18.93 12.25
N SER A 173 10.91 -19.96 11.99
CA SER A 173 10.68 -20.44 10.61
C SER A 173 9.96 -19.42 9.73
N PHE A 174 9.02 -18.66 10.31
CA PHE A 174 8.32 -17.58 9.62
C PHE A 174 9.28 -16.40 9.37
N MET A 175 10.08 -16.03 10.37
CA MET A 175 11.13 -15.01 10.24
C MET A 175 12.09 -15.34 9.10
N ASN A 176 12.70 -16.53 9.12
CA ASN A 176 13.68 -16.94 8.10
C ASN A 176 13.09 -16.87 6.68
N GLY A 177 11.83 -17.29 6.53
CA GLY A 177 11.12 -17.13 5.27
C GLY A 177 10.95 -15.67 4.86
N CYS A 178 10.55 -14.80 5.81
CA CYS A 178 10.36 -13.37 5.54
C CYS A 178 11.67 -12.68 5.17
N LEU A 179 12.76 -12.97 5.89
CA LEU A 179 14.09 -12.43 5.64
C LEU A 179 14.61 -12.84 4.26
N LYS A 180 14.49 -14.12 3.89
CA LYS A 180 14.84 -14.60 2.53
C LYS A 180 14.09 -13.84 1.44
N ARG A 181 12.81 -13.55 1.65
CA ARG A 181 11.98 -12.80 0.70
C ARG A 181 12.26 -11.30 0.70
N LEU A 182 12.58 -10.73 1.87
CA LEU A 182 13.01 -9.34 2.00
C LEU A 182 14.30 -9.12 1.21
N ASN A 183 15.31 -9.97 1.39
CA ASN A 183 16.58 -9.88 0.67
C ASN A 183 16.41 -9.92 -0.84
N ARG A 184 15.51 -10.78 -1.34
CA ARG A 184 15.16 -10.83 -2.77
C ARG A 184 14.39 -9.60 -3.26
N THR A 185 13.69 -8.91 -2.37
CA THR A 185 12.90 -7.73 -2.72
C THR A 185 13.80 -6.49 -2.80
N ILE A 186 14.77 -6.38 -1.88
CA ILE A 186 15.74 -5.27 -1.85
C ILE A 186 16.94 -5.49 -2.78
N SER A 187 17.19 -6.73 -3.23
CA SER A 187 18.28 -7.02 -4.16
C SER A 187 18.07 -6.32 -5.50
N VAL A 188 19.17 -5.81 -6.07
CA VAL A 188 19.20 -5.21 -7.41
C VAL A 188 18.67 -6.23 -8.43
N LYS A 189 17.76 -5.78 -9.29
CA LYS A 189 17.20 -6.61 -10.35
C LYS A 189 17.91 -6.32 -11.66
N ASN A 190 18.25 -7.39 -12.38
CA ASN A 190 18.69 -7.26 -13.76
C ASN A 190 17.49 -6.86 -14.64
N TYR A 191 17.60 -5.75 -15.37
CA TYR A 191 16.54 -5.26 -16.27
C TYR A 191 16.13 -6.30 -17.32
N MET A 192 17.02 -7.24 -17.68
CA MET A 192 16.73 -8.35 -18.59
C MET A 192 15.61 -9.28 -18.09
N THR A 193 15.35 -9.29 -16.78
CA THR A 193 14.26 -10.07 -16.16
C THR A 193 12.87 -9.48 -16.36
N LEU A 194 12.77 -8.27 -16.92
CA LEU A 194 11.50 -7.65 -17.25
C LEU A 194 10.80 -8.42 -18.38
N LYS A 195 9.48 -8.59 -18.24
CA LYS A 195 8.60 -9.21 -19.25
C LYS A 195 8.12 -8.15 -20.25
N VAL A 196 9.06 -7.55 -20.96
CA VAL A 196 8.84 -6.56 -22.03
C VAL A 196 9.59 -7.00 -23.28
N GLY A 197 9.30 -6.39 -24.43
CA GLY A 197 9.97 -6.70 -25.70
C GLY A 197 11.46 -6.36 -25.68
N ASN A 198 12.20 -6.88 -26.66
CA ASN A 198 13.65 -6.67 -26.77
C ASN A 198 13.99 -5.19 -27.01
N LEU A 199 13.19 -4.50 -27.82
CA LEU A 199 13.36 -3.07 -28.09
C LEU A 199 13.27 -2.25 -26.80
N GLU A 200 12.30 -2.53 -25.93
CA GLU A 200 12.17 -1.86 -24.63
C GLU A 200 13.35 -2.18 -23.71
N LYS A 201 13.90 -3.41 -23.77
CA LYS A 201 15.09 -3.77 -22.99
C LYS A 201 16.33 -3.02 -23.47
N ASP A 202 16.54 -2.93 -24.77
CA ASP A 202 17.68 -2.21 -25.35
C ASP A 202 17.61 -0.71 -25.04
N GLU A 203 16.42 -0.13 -25.11
CA GLU A 203 16.21 1.27 -24.73
C GLU A 203 16.44 1.50 -23.24
N LEU A 204 15.95 0.62 -22.36
CA LEU A 204 16.25 0.69 -20.92
C LEU A 204 17.75 0.59 -20.64
N ARG A 205 18.46 -0.31 -21.34
CA ARG A 205 19.92 -0.42 -21.24
C ARG A 205 20.59 0.91 -21.60
N ARG A 206 20.21 1.51 -22.73
CA ARG A 206 20.75 2.80 -23.20
C ARG A 206 20.50 3.90 -22.16
N GLN A 207 19.30 3.97 -21.60
CA GLN A 207 18.93 4.97 -20.58
C GLN A 207 19.69 4.79 -19.27
N ILE A 208 19.93 3.55 -18.82
CA ILE A 208 20.74 3.27 -17.62
C ILE A 208 22.19 3.76 -17.82
N ILE A 209 22.78 3.48 -18.99
CA ILE A 209 24.14 3.94 -19.33
C ILE A 209 24.19 5.47 -19.38
N LEU A 210 23.21 6.09 -20.06
CA LEU A 210 23.09 7.54 -20.14
C LEU A 210 22.98 8.18 -18.74
N ALA A 211 22.17 7.61 -17.85
CA ALA A 211 22.01 8.09 -16.48
C ALA A 211 23.32 8.03 -15.69
N LYS A 212 24.11 6.94 -15.82
CA LYS A 212 25.42 6.81 -15.17
C LYS A 212 26.43 7.87 -15.63
N ASN A 213 26.38 8.22 -16.92
CA ASN A 213 27.26 9.23 -17.52
C ASN A 213 26.79 10.66 -17.22
N SER A 214 25.55 10.83 -16.79
CA SER A 214 24.93 12.12 -16.49
C SER A 214 24.83 12.40 -14.99
N THR A 215 25.53 11.64 -14.14
CA THR A 215 25.48 11.81 -12.67
C THR A 215 26.05 13.17 -12.28
N LYS A 216 25.25 13.98 -11.58
CA LYS A 216 25.61 15.35 -11.14
C LYS A 216 25.97 15.46 -9.66
N GLY A 217 25.89 14.37 -8.92
CA GLY A 217 26.14 14.32 -7.49
C GLY A 217 25.91 12.94 -6.89
N GLU A 218 25.98 12.89 -5.57
CA GLU A 218 25.74 11.70 -4.74
C GLU A 218 24.51 11.91 -3.87
N ILE A 219 23.86 10.80 -3.53
CA ILE A 219 22.76 10.78 -2.56
C ILE A 219 23.23 9.93 -1.38
N ASP A 220 23.20 10.50 -0.17
CA ASP A 220 23.59 9.78 1.05
C ASP A 220 22.49 8.82 1.54
N ASP A 221 22.76 8.07 2.60
CA ASP A 221 21.80 7.13 3.21
C ASP A 221 20.56 7.80 3.84
N LYS A 222 20.56 9.14 3.94
CA LYS A 222 19.45 10.00 4.37
C LYS A 222 18.72 10.65 3.20
N LEU A 223 19.05 10.25 1.96
CA LEU A 223 18.51 10.80 0.71
C LEU A 223 18.84 12.29 0.49
N GLN A 224 19.90 12.80 1.12
CA GLN A 224 20.39 14.16 0.91
C GLN A 224 21.31 14.21 -0.31
N VAL A 225 21.09 15.21 -1.17
CA VAL A 225 21.85 15.38 -2.42
C VAL A 225 23.11 16.21 -2.16
N LYS A 226 24.26 15.66 -2.54
CA LYS A 226 25.54 16.37 -2.61
C LYS A 226 25.94 16.52 -4.07
N TRP A 227 25.87 17.74 -4.61
CA TRP A 227 26.27 18.02 -5.99
C TRP A 227 27.80 17.92 -6.15
N TYR A 228 28.26 17.36 -7.26
CA TYR A 228 29.70 17.26 -7.55
C TYR A 228 30.33 18.63 -7.81
N ASN A 229 29.55 19.58 -8.36
CA ASN A 229 29.92 20.99 -8.48
C ASN A 229 28.68 21.84 -8.15
N ALA A 230 28.77 22.64 -7.08
CA ALA A 230 27.86 23.76 -6.86
C ALA A 230 28.49 24.98 -7.56
N ASN A 231 28.13 25.18 -8.84
CA ASN A 231 28.32 26.48 -9.50
C ASN A 231 27.02 27.26 -9.39
#